data_AF-A0A382LA82-F1
#
_entry.id   AF-A0A382LA82-F1
#
_cell.length_a   1.000
_cell.length_b   1.000
_cell.length_c   1.000
_cell.angle_alpha   90.00
_cell.angle_beta   90.00
_cell.angle_gamma   90.00
#
_symmetry.space_group_name_H-M   'P 1'
#
loop_
_entity.id
_entity.type
_entity.pdbx_description
1 polymer ?
#
loop_
_entity_poly.entity_id
_entity_poly.type
_entity_poly.pdbx_seq_one_letter_code
_entity_poly.pdbx_strand_id
1 'polypeptide(L)'
;VFGIYGHPNAAELTYYGLYALQHRGQESAGIVACDGQQFRMHKGMGLVSQVFKGKILHELVGKMAVGHTRYSTMGSSNIGNAQPLTVDCARGQIAIAHNGNLTNAAELREELE
;
A
#
# COMPACT_ATOMS: atom_id res chain seq x y z
N VAL A 1 -1.06 4.72 6.78
CA VAL A 1 0.21 4.06 6.39
C VAL A 1 0.65 3.19 7.55
N PHE A 2 1.13 1.98 7.27
CA PHE A 2 1.70 1.08 8.28
C PHE A 2 2.79 0.23 7.64
N GLY A 3 3.82 -0.17 8.39
CA GLY A 3 4.90 -0.99 7.85
C GLY A 3 5.55 -1.87 8.92
N ILE A 4 6.02 -3.04 8.49
CA ILE A 4 6.68 -4.05 9.33
C ILE A 4 7.95 -4.51 8.62
N TYR A 5 9.03 -4.72 9.38
CA TYR A 5 10.30 -5.25 8.90
C TYR A 5 10.80 -6.36 9.83
N GLY A 6 11.38 -7.42 9.26
CA GLY A 6 12.04 -8.48 10.02
C GLY A 6 11.11 -9.48 10.71
N HIS A 7 9.84 -9.58 10.31
CA HIS A 7 8.87 -10.45 10.98
C HIS A 7 8.21 -11.44 10.00
N PRO A 8 8.12 -12.76 10.30
CA PRO A 8 7.56 -13.76 9.37
C PRO A 8 6.10 -13.49 8.98
N ASN A 9 5.32 -12.87 9.88
CA ASN A 9 3.93 -12.50 9.63
C ASN A 9 3.77 -11.01 9.28
N ALA A 10 4.71 -10.43 8.52
CA ALA A 10 4.73 -8.98 8.27
C ALA A 10 3.43 -8.47 7.62
N ALA A 11 2.86 -9.20 6.66
CA ALA A 11 1.60 -8.84 6.02
C ALA A 11 0.41 -8.86 6.99
N GLU A 12 0.33 -9.87 7.86
CA GLU A 12 -0.75 -10.00 8.83
C GLU A 12 -0.71 -8.89 9.89
N LEU A 13 0.48 -8.61 10.44
CA LEU A 13 0.67 -7.48 11.36
C LEU A 13 0.35 -6.15 10.69
N THR A 14 0.70 -6.00 9.41
CA THR A 14 0.35 -4.82 8.62
C THR A 14 -1.17 -4.72 8.44
N TYR A 15 -1.86 -5.82 8.16
CA TYR A 15 -3.34 -5.87 8.10
C TYR A 15 -3.98 -5.39 9.41
N TYR A 16 -3.54 -5.90 10.57
CA TYR A 16 -4.10 -5.46 11.85
C TYR A 16 -3.77 -3.99 12.15
N GLY A 17 -2.56 -3.53 11.81
CA GLY A 17 -2.19 -2.12 11.89
C GLY A 17 -3.10 -1.23 11.03
N LEU A 18 -3.36 -1.63 9.79
CA LEU A 18 -4.30 -0.93 8.91
C LEU A 18 -5.74 -0.98 9.42
N TYR A 19 -6.17 -2.12 9.98
CA TYR A 19 -7.50 -2.26 10.57
C TYR A 19 -7.69 -1.29 11.75
N ALA A 20 -6.70 -1.19 12.63
CA ALA A 20 -6.70 -0.20 13.72
C ALA A 20 -6.70 1.24 13.18
N LEU A 21 -6.06 1.48 12.03
CA LEU A 21 -6.02 2.78 11.35
C LEU A 21 -7.16 3.01 10.35
N GLN A 22 -8.20 2.16 10.31
CA GLN A 22 -9.30 2.24 9.34
C GLN A 22 -10.02 3.60 9.35
N HIS A 23 -10.04 4.28 10.51
CA HIS A 23 -10.59 5.62 10.67
C HIS A 23 -9.85 6.70 9.87
N ARG A 24 -8.64 6.42 9.36
CA ARG A 24 -7.84 7.34 8.53
C ARG A 24 -8.07 7.18 7.04
N GLY A 25 -8.93 6.26 6.61
CA GLY A 25 -9.28 6.08 5.21
C GLY A 25 -10.12 4.85 4.99
N GLN A 26 -11.25 5.00 4.29
CA GLN A 26 -12.26 3.96 4.09
C GLN A 26 -12.51 3.66 2.61
N GLU A 27 -11.78 4.32 1.72
CA GLU A 27 -12.06 4.24 0.29
C GLU A 27 -11.29 3.11 -0.41
N SER A 28 -10.04 2.87 0.00
CA SER A 28 -9.25 1.75 -0.52
C SER A 28 -8.25 1.27 0.53
N ALA A 29 -7.83 0.02 0.41
CA ALA A 29 -6.74 -0.53 1.19
C ALA A 29 -5.77 -1.31 0.29
N GLY A 30 -4.51 -1.41 0.71
CA GLY A 30 -3.50 -2.17 -0.02
C GLY A 30 -2.32 -2.53 0.86
N ILE A 31 -1.68 -3.65 0.54
CA ILE A 31 -0.47 -4.17 1.20
C ILE A 31 0.46 -4.69 0.11
N VAL A 32 1.74 -4.36 0.22
CA VAL A 32 2.85 -5.00 -0.49
C VAL A 32 3.70 -5.71 0.55
N ALA A 33 3.96 -7.01 0.35
CA ALA A 33 4.88 -7.82 1.14
C ALA A 33 6.10 -8.23 0.30
N CYS A 34 7.25 -8.43 0.94
CA CYS A 34 8.49 -8.82 0.27
C CYS A 34 9.31 -9.80 1.14
N ASP A 35 9.86 -10.82 0.50
CA ASP A 35 10.79 -11.80 1.07
C ASP A 35 12.28 -11.39 0.92
N GLY A 36 12.53 -10.21 0.35
CA GLY A 36 13.86 -9.71 0.00
C GLY A 36 14.20 -9.89 -1.49
N GLN A 37 13.37 -10.60 -2.25
CA GLN A 37 13.57 -10.84 -3.67
C GLN A 37 12.38 -10.37 -4.51
N GLN A 38 11.16 -10.70 -4.09
CA GLN A 38 9.96 -10.45 -4.89
C GLN A 38 8.87 -9.74 -4.10
N PHE A 39 8.23 -8.75 -4.74
CA PHE A 39 7.03 -8.13 -4.20
C PHE A 39 5.79 -8.98 -4.48
N ARG A 40 4.94 -9.08 -3.45
CA ARG A 40 3.58 -9.60 -3.53
C ARG A 40 2.64 -8.51 -3.10
N MET A 41 1.76 -8.09 -4.00
CA MET A 41 0.88 -6.94 -3.79
C MET A 41 -0.57 -7.37 -3.88
N HIS A 42 -1.39 -6.86 -2.98
CA HIS A 42 -2.83 -6.85 -3.15
C HIS A 42 -3.39 -5.49 -2.72
N LYS A 43 -4.28 -4.94 -3.54
CA LYS A 43 -4.98 -3.69 -3.26
C LYS A 43 -6.40 -3.74 -3.82
N GLY A 44 -7.31 -3.03 -3.17
CA GLY A 44 -8.73 -3.04 -3.49
C GLY A 44 -9.45 -1.80 -2.98
N MET A 45 -10.63 -1.56 -3.53
CA MET A 45 -11.55 -0.54 -3.02
C MET A 45 -12.29 -1.06 -1.78
N GLY A 46 -12.64 -0.15 -0.88
CA GLY A 46 -13.35 -0.41 0.36
C GLY A 46 -12.46 -0.56 1.59
N LEU A 47 -13.07 -1.08 2.64
CA LEU A 47 -12.45 -1.27 3.96
C LEU A 47 -11.36 -2.35 3.93
N VAL A 48 -10.45 -2.31 4.89
CA VAL A 48 -9.35 -3.29 5.05
C VAL A 48 -9.91 -4.72 5.09
N SER A 49 -10.95 -4.97 5.89
CA SER A 49 -11.60 -6.28 5.99
C SER A 49 -12.34 -6.72 4.71
N GLN A 50 -12.70 -5.75 3.85
CA GLN A 50 -13.34 -6.04 2.58
C GLN A 50 -12.33 -6.39 1.49
N VAL A 51 -11.17 -5.74 1.51
CA VAL A 51 -10.09 -5.93 0.53
C VAL A 51 -9.32 -7.23 0.77
N PHE A 52 -9.03 -7.57 2.03
CA PHE A 52 -8.24 -8.75 2.39
C PHE A 52 -9.13 -9.87 2.94
N LYS A 53 -9.86 -10.55 2.04
CA LYS A 53 -10.74 -11.69 2.39
C LYS A 53 -10.10 -13.03 2.04
N GLY A 54 -10.57 -14.08 2.72
CA GLY A 54 -10.22 -15.46 2.40
C GLY A 54 -8.72 -15.71 2.45
N LYS A 55 -8.15 -16.18 1.34
CA LYS A 55 -6.74 -16.60 1.27
C LYS A 55 -5.77 -15.46 0.92
N ILE A 56 -6.26 -14.28 0.53
CA ILE A 56 -5.44 -13.17 0.03
C ILE A 56 -4.29 -12.84 1.00
N LEU A 57 -4.58 -12.68 2.29
CA LEU A 57 -3.56 -12.31 3.27
C LEU A 57 -2.46 -13.38 3.43
N HIS A 58 -2.79 -14.65 3.22
CA HIS A 58 -1.85 -15.77 3.28
C HIS A 58 -0.95 -15.85 2.04
N GLU A 59 -1.38 -15.29 0.91
CA GLU A 59 -0.60 -15.20 -0.32
C GLU A 59 0.47 -14.09 -0.24
N LEU A 60 0.30 -13.12 0.67
CA LEU A 60 1.25 -12.03 0.91
C LEU A 60 2.40 -12.48 1.83
N VAL A 61 3.23 -13.39 1.33
CA VAL A 61 4.38 -13.91 2.07
C VAL A 61 5.60 -12.98 2.00
N GLY A 62 6.31 -12.85 3.12
CA GLY A 62 7.50 -12.02 3.23
C GLY A 62 7.80 -11.60 4.66
N LYS A 63 9.05 -11.17 4.92
CA LYS A 63 9.47 -10.66 6.22
C LYS A 63 9.33 -9.14 6.35
N MET A 64 8.91 -8.48 5.27
CA MET A 64 8.71 -7.05 5.19
C MET A 64 7.36 -6.76 4.54
N ALA A 65 6.66 -5.75 5.01
CA ALA A 65 5.43 -5.30 4.38
C ALA A 65 5.20 -3.80 4.61
N VAL A 66 4.56 -3.16 3.65
CA VAL A 66 4.04 -1.80 3.76
C VAL A 66 2.58 -1.79 3.31
N GLY A 67 1.75 -1.00 3.98
CA GLY A 67 0.33 -0.94 3.72
C GLY A 67 -0.25 0.46 3.85
N HIS A 68 -1.40 0.65 3.21
CA HIS A 68 -2.09 1.93 3.17
C HIS A 68 -3.61 1.76 3.25
N THR A 69 -4.27 2.73 3.89
CA THR A 69 -5.71 2.98 3.83
C THR A 69 -5.91 4.39 3.29
N ARG A 70 -6.67 4.55 2.20
CA ARG A 70 -6.88 5.84 1.54
C ARG A 70 -8.20 6.48 1.98
N TYR A 71 -8.14 7.77 2.28
CA TYR A 71 -9.29 8.67 2.27
C TYR A 71 -9.16 9.57 1.03
N SER A 72 -10.24 9.81 0.27
CA SER A 72 -10.18 10.76 -0.85
C SER A 72 -10.05 12.18 -0.34
N THR A 73 -8.88 12.78 -0.51
CA THR A 73 -8.68 14.23 -0.39
C THR A 73 -8.57 14.89 -1.75
N MET A 74 -7.99 14.18 -2.73
CA MET A 74 -7.80 14.64 -4.11
C MET A 74 -7.63 13.45 -5.08
N GLY A 75 -8.05 13.63 -6.32
CA GLY A 75 -8.09 12.57 -7.34
C GLY A 75 -9.37 11.73 -7.29
N SER A 76 -9.67 11.03 -8.38
CA SER A 76 -10.89 10.21 -8.48
C SER A 76 -10.82 8.96 -7.60
N SER A 77 -11.99 8.48 -7.18
CA SER A 77 -12.12 7.19 -6.48
C SER A 77 -11.95 6.04 -7.46
N ASN A 78 -10.71 5.62 -7.69
CA ASN A 78 -10.42 4.49 -8.55
C ASN A 78 -9.26 3.65 -8.00
N ILE A 79 -9.19 2.41 -8.46
CA ILE A 79 -8.18 1.44 -8.01
C ILE A 79 -6.74 1.83 -8.36
N GLY A 80 -6.54 2.62 -9.41
CA GLY A 80 -5.23 3.16 -9.79
C GLY A 80 -4.63 4.06 -8.71
N ASN A 81 -5.50 4.75 -7.96
CA ASN A 81 -5.10 5.60 -6.83
C ASN A 81 -4.93 4.82 -5.52
N ALA A 82 -5.24 3.52 -5.48
CA ALA A 82 -5.00 2.69 -4.31
C ALA A 82 -3.49 2.45 -4.13
N GLN A 83 -3.02 2.70 -2.91
CA GLN A 83 -1.63 2.54 -2.48
C GLN A 83 -1.46 1.25 -1.67
N PRO A 84 -0.23 0.71 -1.52
CA PRO A 84 1.06 1.24 -1.99
C PRO A 84 1.21 1.32 -3.52
N LEU A 85 2.01 2.28 -3.99
CA LEU A 85 2.49 2.34 -5.37
C LEU A 85 3.76 1.50 -5.49
N THR A 86 3.90 0.77 -6.58
CA THR A 86 5.08 -0.04 -6.88
C THR A 86 5.67 0.36 -8.22
N VAL A 87 7.00 0.44 -8.30
CA VAL A 87 7.72 0.72 -9.54
C VAL A 87 8.97 -0.13 -9.62
N ASP A 88 9.28 -0.61 -10.82
CA ASP A 88 10.56 -1.25 -11.14
C ASP A 88 11.55 -0.19 -11.58
N CYS A 89 12.72 -0.15 -10.95
CA CYS A 89 13.81 0.75 -11.33
C CYS A 89 15.09 -0.04 -11.57
N ALA A 90 16.13 0.63 -12.09
CA ALA A 90 17.42 0.00 -12.39
C ALA A 90 18.08 -0.68 -11.18
N ARG A 91 17.64 -0.36 -9.95
CA ARG A 91 18.18 -0.90 -8.69
C ARG A 91 17.23 -1.91 -8.01
N GLY A 92 16.18 -2.33 -8.70
CA GLY A 92 15.18 -3.26 -8.18
C GLY A 92 13.80 -2.62 -8.01
N GLN A 93 12.93 -3.28 -7.24
CA GLN A 93 11.56 -2.83 -7.04
C GLN A 93 11.46 -1.88 -5.85
N ILE A 94 10.65 -0.83 -5.99
CA ILE A 94 10.36 0.14 -4.92
C ILE A 94 8.86 0.15 -4.66
N ALA A 95 8.46 0.07 -3.39
CA ALA A 95 7.07 0.21 -2.94
C ALA A 95 6.96 1.39 -1.98
N ILE A 96 6.03 2.30 -2.24
CA ILE A 96 5.82 3.52 -1.44
C ILE A 96 4.35 3.66 -1.06
N ALA A 97 4.12 3.95 0.22
CA ALA A 97 2.84 4.40 0.75
C ALA A 97 3.02 5.77 1.41
N HIS A 98 2.13 6.70 1.12
CA HIS A 98 2.24 8.11 1.50
C HIS A 98 0.90 8.63 2.00
N ASN A 99 0.95 9.38 3.11
CA ASN A 99 -0.18 10.15 3.64
C ASN A 99 0.21 11.63 3.70
N GLY A 100 -0.28 12.41 2.74
CA GLY A 100 0.04 13.83 2.59
C GLY A 100 -0.32 14.31 1.19
N ASN A 101 0.15 15.51 0.85
CA ASN A 101 -0.04 16.11 -0.48
C ASN A 101 1.25 16.79 -0.96
N LEU A 102 1.54 16.68 -2.27
CA LEU A 102 2.60 17.44 -2.91
C LEU A 102 2.00 18.72 -3.49
N THR A 103 2.39 19.88 -2.94
CA THR A 103 1.82 21.18 -3.34
C THR A 103 2.27 21.62 -4.73
N ASN A 104 3.42 21.13 -5.20
CA ASN A 104 4.01 21.41 -6.51
C ASN A 104 3.97 20.16 -7.43
N ALA A 105 2.96 19.30 -7.29
CA ALA A 105 2.87 18.05 -8.05
C ALA A 105 2.86 18.26 -9.58
N ALA A 106 2.29 19.36 -10.07
CA ALA A 106 2.26 19.67 -11.51
C ALA A 106 3.65 20.01 -12.05
N GLU A 107 4.40 20.86 -11.34
CA GLU A 107 5.78 21.24 -11.70
C GLU A 107 6.70 20.00 -11.68
N LEU A 108 6.64 19.20 -10.62
CA LEU A 108 7.43 17.96 -10.52
C LEU A 108 7.11 16.95 -11.63
N ARG A 109 5.86 16.92 -12.09
CA ARG A 109 5.46 16.06 -13.20
C ARG A 109 6.08 16.53 -14.52
N GLU A 110 6.06 17.83 -14.79
CA GLU A 110 6.67 18.41 -15.99
C GLU A 110 8.19 18.24 -16.01
N GLU A 111 8.87 18.30 -14.87
CA GLU A 111 10.32 18.08 -14.78
C GLU A 111 10.75 16.60 -15.00
N LEU A 112 9.83 15.64 -14.80
CA LEU A 112 10.13 14.20 -14.79
C LEU A 112 9.52 13.41 -15.95
N GLU A 113 8.59 13.98 -16.72
CA GLU A 113 8.02 13.40 -17.97
C GLU A 113 8.77 13.91 -19.21
#